data_AF-A0A5B0WZX9-F1
#
_entry.id   AF-A0A5B0WZX9-F1
#
_cell.length_a   1.000
_cell.length_b   1.000
_cell.length_c   1.000
_cell.angle_alpha   90.00
_cell.angle_beta   90.00
_cell.angle_gamma   90.00
#
_symmetry.space_group_name_H-M   'P 1'
#
loop_
_entity.id
_entity.type
_entity.pdbx_description
1 polymer ?
#
loop_
_entity_poly.entity_id
_entity_poly.type
_entity_poly.pdbx_seq_one_letter_code
_entity_poly.pdbx_strand_id
1 'polypeptide(L)'
;MHRSLLFTVTLALLAITMPATSEEPDQHEIYFSHLEYEYGNRARTYIGMEVAAKASRDSDRGPFFQAYYEMETLNREIYGHMKEELDVDYQVNWFVGMGIKAIGYLGWRFLDAQWFVDMVIPYLPKLEEMRSLSDPQHRLFFDYVIAQEEVQLAASQAVVDGTWQDGADLIQAFLPQARTVLEQLTQSPD
;
A
#
# COMPACT_ATOMS: atom_id res chain seq x y z
N MET A 1 43.04 -63.65 1.10
CA MET A 1 41.79 -62.98 0.67
C MET A 1 42.21 -61.77 -0.16
N HIS A 2 42.26 -61.91 -1.48
CA HIS A 2 41.30 -61.32 -2.45
C HIS A 2 41.22 -59.79 -2.38
N ARG A 3 41.75 -59.10 -3.42
CA ARG A 3 41.00 -58.30 -4.45
C ARG A 3 40.56 -56.91 -3.92
N SER A 4 40.63 -55.76 -4.58
CA SER A 4 40.97 -55.29 -5.93
C SER A 4 41.10 -53.75 -5.83
N LEU A 5 42.06 -53.12 -6.51
CA LEU A 5 41.89 -52.12 -7.58
C LEU A 5 40.66 -51.17 -7.54
N LEU A 6 40.97 -49.87 -7.77
CA LEU A 6 40.20 -48.83 -8.49
C LEU A 6 39.06 -48.15 -7.71
N PHE A 7 38.72 -46.86 -7.90
CA PHE A 7 38.99 -45.89 -8.98
C PHE A 7 38.91 -44.49 -8.33
N THR A 8 39.93 -43.65 -8.49
CA THR A 8 39.80 -42.20 -8.27
C THR A 8 38.99 -41.64 -9.44
N VAL A 9 37.76 -41.21 -9.17
CA VAL A 9 36.99 -40.42 -10.14
C VAL A 9 37.24 -38.96 -9.85
N THR A 10 38.18 -38.37 -10.58
CA THR A 10 38.34 -36.93 -10.65
C THR A 10 37.23 -36.39 -11.55
N LEU A 11 36.15 -35.91 -10.96
CA LEU A 11 35.09 -35.24 -11.70
C LEU A 11 35.51 -33.78 -11.91
N ALA A 12 36.26 -33.53 -12.98
CA ALA A 12 36.46 -32.18 -13.50
C ALA A 12 35.18 -31.78 -14.27
N LEU A 13 34.22 -31.16 -13.58
CA LEU A 13 33.19 -30.39 -14.27
C LEU A 13 33.71 -28.97 -14.48
N LEU A 14 33.83 -28.61 -15.77
CA LEU A 14 33.96 -27.24 -16.21
C LEU A 14 32.91 -26.38 -15.50
N ALA A 15 33.37 -25.46 -14.64
CA ALA A 15 32.59 -24.29 -14.31
C ALA A 15 32.50 -23.47 -15.60
N ILE A 16 31.38 -23.58 -16.32
CA ILE A 16 30.96 -22.53 -17.23
C ILE A 16 30.66 -21.36 -16.31
N THR A 17 31.61 -20.46 -16.15
CA THR A 17 31.38 -19.15 -15.56
C THR A 17 30.46 -18.41 -16.53
N MET A 18 29.15 -18.67 -16.44
CA MET A 18 28.19 -17.65 -16.83
C MET A 18 28.59 -16.41 -16.03
N PRO A 19 28.83 -15.26 -16.66
CA PRO A 19 28.84 -14.03 -15.90
C PRO A 19 27.47 -13.99 -15.22
N ALA A 20 27.46 -14.02 -13.89
CA ALA A 20 26.30 -13.52 -13.16
C ALA A 20 26.27 -12.02 -13.47
N THR A 21 25.68 -11.66 -14.61
CA THR A 21 25.06 -10.36 -14.75
C THR A 21 23.89 -10.43 -13.78
N SER A 22 24.15 -10.10 -12.51
CA SER A 22 23.12 -9.48 -11.70
C SER A 22 22.80 -8.18 -12.42
N GLU A 23 21.90 -8.24 -13.40
CA GLU A 23 21.25 -7.03 -13.87
C GLU A 23 20.63 -6.41 -12.63
N GLU A 24 21.16 -5.24 -12.23
CA GLU A 24 20.49 -4.47 -11.20
C GLU A 24 19.05 -4.26 -11.69
N PRO A 25 18.05 -4.53 -10.85
CA PRO A 25 16.67 -4.41 -11.27
C PRO A 25 16.42 -2.99 -11.80
N ASP A 26 15.74 -2.90 -12.95
CA ASP A 26 15.46 -1.63 -13.59
C ASP A 26 14.65 -0.74 -12.64
N GLN A 27 15.23 0.40 -12.25
CA GLN A 27 14.62 1.37 -11.34
C GLN A 27 13.27 1.86 -11.87
N HIS A 28 13.10 1.95 -13.18
CA HIS A 28 11.83 2.29 -13.80
C HIS A 28 10.78 1.20 -13.58
N GLU A 29 11.16 -0.07 -13.75
CA GLU A 29 10.29 -1.22 -13.48
C GLU A 29 9.91 -1.31 -11.99
N ILE A 30 10.87 -1.07 -11.08
CA ILE A 30 10.60 -1.02 -9.63
C ILE A 30 9.59 0.08 -9.29
N TYR A 31 9.81 1.29 -9.81
CA TYR A 31 8.91 2.43 -9.58
C TYR A 31 7.48 2.12 -10.02
N PHE A 32 7.28 1.66 -11.26
CA PHE A 32 5.95 1.35 -11.77
C PHE A 32 5.31 0.16 -11.06
N SER A 33 6.10 -0.86 -10.68
CA SER A 33 5.59 -2.01 -9.90
C SER A 33 5.02 -1.58 -8.54
N HIS A 34 5.74 -0.71 -7.81
CA HIS A 34 5.27 -0.18 -6.53
C HIS A 34 4.06 0.73 -6.71
N LEU A 35 4.06 1.58 -7.75
CA LEU A 35 2.98 2.49 -8.05
C LEU A 35 1.68 1.76 -8.38
N GLU A 36 1.73 0.76 -9.27
CA GLU A 36 0.58 -0.08 -9.61
C GLU A 36 0.01 -0.80 -8.38
N TYR A 37 0.90 -1.37 -7.55
CA TYR A 37 0.49 -2.02 -6.31
C TYR A 37 -0.25 -1.06 -5.39
N GLU A 38 0.28 0.16 -5.22
CA GLU A 38 -0.30 1.18 -4.34
C GLU A 38 -1.68 1.64 -4.83
N TYR A 39 -1.83 1.94 -6.12
CA TYR A 39 -3.14 2.25 -6.70
C TYR A 39 -4.16 1.12 -6.52
N GLY A 40 -3.71 -0.14 -6.72
CA GLY A 40 -4.54 -1.31 -6.45
C GLY A 40 -4.90 -1.45 -4.96
N ASN A 41 -3.97 -1.12 -4.07
CA ASN A 41 -4.17 -1.16 -2.63
C ASN A 41 -5.20 -0.13 -2.19
N ARG A 42 -5.05 1.14 -2.58
CA ARG A 42 -6.03 2.21 -2.28
C ARG A 42 -7.44 1.87 -2.73
N ALA A 43 -7.58 1.33 -3.95
CA ALA A 43 -8.89 0.94 -4.45
C ALA A 43 -9.57 -0.14 -3.59
N ARG A 44 -8.80 -1.15 -3.14
CA ARG A 44 -9.32 -2.19 -2.23
C ARG A 44 -9.62 -1.62 -0.84
N THR A 45 -8.74 -0.77 -0.31
CA THR A 45 -8.92 -0.14 1.01
C THR A 45 -10.16 0.74 1.04
N TYR A 46 -10.37 1.60 0.02
CA TYR A 46 -11.59 2.40 -0.11
C TYR A 46 -12.87 1.55 -0.05
N ILE A 47 -12.93 0.46 -0.82
CA ILE A 47 -14.09 -0.44 -0.83
C ILE A 47 -14.25 -1.14 0.53
N GLY A 48 -13.14 -1.60 1.12
CA GLY A 48 -13.14 -2.27 2.42
C GLY A 48 -13.63 -1.36 3.53
N MET A 49 -13.13 -0.13 3.59
CA MET A 49 -13.50 0.87 4.59
C MET A 49 -14.93 1.37 4.39
N GLU A 50 -15.43 1.49 3.15
CA GLU A 50 -16.85 1.78 2.90
C GLU A 50 -17.77 0.74 3.57
N VAL A 51 -17.43 -0.54 3.40
CA VAL A 51 -18.19 -1.66 3.99
C VAL A 51 -18.04 -1.67 5.51
N ALA A 52 -16.82 -1.52 6.03
CA ALA A 52 -16.55 -1.52 7.46
C ALA A 52 -17.24 -0.36 8.18
N ALA A 53 -17.18 0.86 7.64
CA ALA A 53 -17.85 2.04 8.21
C ALA A 53 -19.38 1.84 8.29
N LYS A 54 -19.99 1.29 7.23
CA LYS A 54 -21.42 0.97 7.22
C LYS A 54 -21.79 -0.08 8.26
N ALA A 55 -21.00 -1.14 8.37
CA ALA A 55 -21.30 -2.27 9.23
C ALA A 55 -20.99 -2.02 10.72
N SER A 56 -20.07 -1.11 11.01
CA SER A 56 -19.65 -0.75 12.38
C SER A 56 -20.32 0.50 12.94
N ARG A 57 -21.24 1.14 12.18
CA ARG A 57 -21.87 2.43 12.51
C ARG A 57 -22.36 2.53 13.96
N ASP A 58 -23.00 1.48 14.45
CA ASP A 58 -23.62 1.46 15.79
C ASP A 58 -22.76 0.72 16.84
N SER A 59 -21.45 0.57 16.56
CA SER A 59 -20.47 -0.05 17.47
C SER A 59 -19.40 0.95 17.92
N ASP A 60 -18.64 0.57 18.93
CA ASP A 60 -17.45 1.28 19.42
C ASP A 60 -16.37 1.46 18.33
N ARG A 61 -16.35 0.58 17.33
CA ARG A 61 -15.45 0.64 16.17
C ARG A 61 -15.87 1.66 15.10
N GLY A 62 -17.11 2.15 15.18
CA GLY A 62 -17.74 3.00 14.17
C GLY A 62 -16.94 4.26 13.84
N PRO A 63 -16.53 5.07 14.85
CA PRO A 63 -15.75 6.28 14.61
C PRO A 63 -14.46 6.05 13.83
N PHE A 64 -13.72 4.97 14.16
CA PHE A 64 -12.47 4.62 13.48
C PHE A 64 -12.69 4.33 12.00
N PHE A 65 -13.59 3.40 11.69
CA PHE A 65 -13.83 3.02 10.29
C PHE A 65 -14.47 4.14 9.47
N GLN A 66 -15.31 4.98 10.11
CA GLN A 66 -15.86 6.16 9.46
C GLN A 66 -14.76 7.16 9.10
N ALA A 67 -13.87 7.49 10.04
CA ALA A 67 -12.75 8.40 9.79
C ALA A 67 -11.81 7.85 8.71
N TYR A 68 -11.52 6.55 8.75
CA TYR A 68 -10.70 5.88 7.74
C TYR A 68 -11.39 5.97 6.35
N TYR A 69 -12.67 5.65 6.26
CA TYR A 69 -13.41 5.77 5.00
C TYR A 69 -13.44 7.19 4.44
N GLU A 70 -13.56 8.21 5.30
CA GLU A 70 -13.46 9.61 4.89
C GLU A 70 -12.08 9.94 4.30
N MET A 71 -11.01 9.46 4.93
CA MET A 71 -9.65 9.60 4.39
C MET A 71 -9.50 8.91 3.02
N GLU A 72 -10.02 7.69 2.88
CA GLU A 72 -9.96 6.97 1.60
C GLU A 72 -10.82 7.62 0.50
N THR A 73 -11.84 8.40 0.87
CA THR A 73 -12.60 9.21 -0.08
C THR A 73 -11.73 10.35 -0.63
N LEU A 74 -10.97 11.04 0.24
CA LEU A 74 -9.99 12.04 -0.19
C LEU A 74 -8.86 11.41 -1.02
N ASN A 75 -8.34 10.25 -0.60
CA ASN A 75 -7.34 9.50 -1.34
C ASN A 75 -7.82 9.20 -2.76
N ARG A 76 -9.05 8.74 -2.92
CA ARG A 76 -9.61 8.45 -4.24
C ARG A 76 -9.57 9.67 -5.17
N GLU A 77 -9.82 10.86 -4.65
CA GLU A 77 -9.76 12.11 -5.43
C GLU A 77 -8.30 12.49 -5.76
N ILE A 78 -7.41 12.45 -4.76
CA ILE A 78 -5.98 12.76 -4.92
C ILE A 78 -5.32 11.82 -5.93
N TYR A 79 -5.50 10.51 -5.76
CA TYR A 79 -4.97 9.49 -6.66
C TYR A 79 -5.65 9.55 -8.03
N GLY A 80 -6.94 9.88 -8.08
CA GLY A 80 -7.67 10.05 -9.33
C GLY A 80 -7.03 11.10 -10.22
N HIS A 81 -6.71 12.27 -9.65
CA HIS A 81 -6.00 13.34 -10.34
C HIS A 81 -4.59 12.91 -10.76
N MET A 82 -3.81 12.32 -9.83
CA MET A 82 -2.42 11.94 -10.11
C MET A 82 -2.28 10.79 -11.10
N LYS A 83 -3.31 9.97 -11.29
CA LYS A 83 -3.29 8.90 -12.29
C LYS A 83 -3.10 9.44 -13.70
N GLU A 84 -3.73 10.58 -14.01
CA GLU A 84 -3.64 11.23 -15.31
C GLU A 84 -2.26 11.86 -15.51
N GLU A 85 -1.73 12.53 -14.48
CA GLU A 85 -0.41 13.17 -14.49
C GLU A 85 0.75 12.18 -14.62
N LEU A 86 0.63 11.00 -14.00
CA LEU A 86 1.70 9.99 -13.95
C LEU A 86 1.68 9.00 -15.12
N ASP A 87 0.78 9.18 -16.10
CA ASP A 87 0.55 8.28 -17.25
C ASP A 87 0.42 6.80 -16.83
N VAL A 88 -0.27 6.57 -15.71
CA VAL A 88 -0.44 5.21 -15.19
C VAL A 88 -1.55 4.53 -15.99
N ASP A 89 -1.18 3.80 -17.05
CA ASP A 89 -2.06 2.91 -17.85
C ASP A 89 -2.52 1.66 -17.07
N TYR A 90 -2.58 1.76 -15.75
CA TYR A 90 -3.22 0.76 -14.93
C TYR A 90 -4.72 1.03 -14.90
N GLN A 91 -5.51 0.11 -15.45
CA GLN A 91 -6.96 0.11 -15.28
C GLN A 91 -7.31 -0.24 -13.84
N VAL A 92 -7.11 0.71 -12.92
CA VAL A 92 -7.66 0.62 -11.57
C VAL A 92 -9.16 0.42 -11.72
N ASN A 93 -9.57 -0.82 -11.52
CA ASN A 93 -10.94 -1.26 -11.64
C ASN A 93 -11.70 -0.84 -10.37
N TRP A 94 -11.75 0.47 -10.09
CA TRP A 94 -12.54 1.09 -9.02
C TRP A 94 -14.00 0.60 -9.03
N PHE A 95 -14.48 0.20 -10.21
CA PHE A 95 -15.85 -0.25 -10.48
C PHE A 95 -16.05 -1.77 -10.51
N VAL A 96 -15.02 -2.62 -10.29
CA VAL A 96 -15.20 -4.08 -10.07
C VAL A 96 -15.66 -4.35 -8.62
N GLY A 97 -16.55 -3.48 -8.13
CA GLY A 97 -16.99 -3.41 -6.74
C GLY A 97 -18.07 -4.43 -6.36
N MET A 98 -18.71 -5.14 -7.29
CA MET A 98 -19.80 -6.06 -6.91
C MET A 98 -19.34 -7.38 -6.30
N GLY A 99 -18.23 -7.97 -6.77
CA GLY A 99 -17.70 -9.22 -6.21
C GLY A 99 -17.00 -9.04 -4.86
N ILE A 100 -16.26 -7.94 -4.70
CA ILE A 100 -15.53 -7.61 -3.47
C ILE A 100 -16.49 -7.16 -2.35
N LYS A 101 -17.56 -6.41 -2.66
CA LYS A 101 -18.58 -6.02 -1.67
C LYS A 101 -19.30 -7.23 -1.06
N ALA A 102 -19.49 -8.30 -1.82
CA ALA A 102 -20.14 -9.52 -1.34
C ALA A 102 -19.25 -10.35 -0.39
N ILE A 103 -17.94 -10.39 -0.62
CA ILE A 103 -16.96 -11.09 0.24
C ILE A 103 -16.57 -10.24 1.47
N GLY A 104 -16.45 -8.91 1.29
CA GLY A 104 -16.11 -7.96 2.37
C GLY A 104 -17.16 -7.85 3.48
N TYR A 105 -18.44 -8.15 3.19
CA TYR A 105 -19.53 -8.10 4.17
C TYR A 105 -19.39 -9.12 5.31
N LEU A 106 -18.63 -10.20 5.13
CA LEU A 106 -18.32 -11.18 6.18
C LEU A 106 -16.92 -10.99 6.79
N GLY A 107 -15.97 -10.44 6.04
CA GLY A 107 -14.58 -10.24 6.47
C GLY A 107 -14.37 -9.07 7.43
N TRP A 108 -15.20 -8.01 7.36
CA TRP A 108 -15.01 -6.80 8.20
C TRP A 108 -15.02 -7.12 9.71
N ARG A 109 -15.78 -8.13 10.12
CA ARG A 109 -15.92 -8.53 11.53
C ARG A 109 -14.64 -9.10 12.12
N PHE A 110 -13.71 -9.53 11.26
CA PHE A 110 -12.40 -10.08 11.61
C PHE A 110 -11.26 -9.11 11.28
N LEU A 111 -11.55 -7.85 10.89
CA LEU A 111 -10.52 -6.83 10.77
C LEU A 111 -9.90 -6.62 12.15
N ASP A 112 -8.66 -7.04 12.29
CA ASP A 112 -7.87 -6.92 13.49
C ASP A 112 -6.84 -5.82 13.28
N ALA A 113 -6.72 -4.92 14.25
CA ALA A 113 -5.81 -3.79 14.16
C ALA A 113 -4.35 -4.26 14.13
N GLN A 114 -4.02 -5.33 14.86
CA GLN A 114 -2.67 -5.91 14.85
C GLN A 114 -2.31 -6.48 13.48
N TRP A 115 -3.24 -7.19 12.84
CA TRP A 115 -3.03 -7.67 11.46
C TRP A 115 -2.75 -6.53 10.47
N PHE A 116 -3.42 -5.39 10.64
CA PHE A 116 -3.14 -4.20 9.82
C PHE A 116 -1.73 -3.64 10.08
N VAL A 117 -1.33 -3.52 11.34
CA VAL A 117 0.04 -3.11 11.73
C VAL A 117 1.10 -4.02 11.10
N ASP A 118 0.92 -5.33 11.19
CA ASP A 118 1.86 -6.32 10.67
C ASP A 118 1.99 -6.26 9.13
N MET A 119 0.93 -5.83 8.44
CA MET A 119 0.93 -5.65 7.00
C MET A 119 1.61 -4.36 6.54
N VAL A 120 1.40 -3.25 7.26
CA VAL A 120 1.84 -1.91 6.84
C VAL A 120 3.32 -1.64 7.14
N ILE A 121 3.86 -2.12 8.26
CA ILE A 121 5.29 -1.93 8.62
C ILE A 121 6.25 -2.32 7.48
N PRO A 122 6.14 -3.52 6.86
CA PRO A 122 7.06 -3.89 5.76
C PRO A 122 6.75 -3.18 4.44
N TYR A 123 5.65 -2.42 4.36
CA TYR A 123 5.24 -1.72 3.16
C TYR A 123 5.84 -0.31 3.06
N LEU A 124 5.99 0.41 4.19
CA LEU A 124 6.55 1.76 4.23
C LEU A 124 7.90 1.92 3.48
N PRO A 125 8.90 1.02 3.61
CA PRO A 125 10.14 1.14 2.86
C PRO A 125 9.95 1.11 1.33
N LYS A 126 8.93 0.40 0.83
CA LYS A 126 8.62 0.37 -0.61
C LYS A 126 8.04 1.70 -1.08
N LEU A 127 7.25 2.36 -0.24
CA LEU A 127 6.73 3.70 -0.53
C LEU A 127 7.85 4.74 -0.53
N GLU A 128 8.81 4.63 0.40
CA GLU A 128 10.01 5.47 0.42
C GLU A 128 10.88 5.26 -0.83
N GLU A 129 11.08 4.01 -1.24
CA GLU A 129 11.80 3.67 -2.48
C GLU A 129 11.07 4.27 -3.70
N MET A 130 9.76 4.05 -3.83
CA MET A 130 8.93 4.64 -4.89
C MET A 130 9.05 6.16 -4.93
N ARG A 131 9.01 6.83 -3.77
CA ARG A 131 9.21 8.28 -3.66
C ARG A 131 10.63 8.72 -4.05
N SER A 132 11.64 7.89 -3.79
CA SER A 132 13.03 8.22 -4.14
C SER A 132 13.27 8.14 -5.65
N LEU A 133 12.51 7.30 -6.34
CA LEU A 133 12.58 7.06 -7.78
C LEU A 133 11.64 7.96 -8.59
N SER A 134 10.70 8.66 -7.93
CA SER A 134 9.71 9.49 -8.61
C SER A 134 10.27 10.83 -9.09
N ASP A 135 9.62 11.41 -10.11
CA ASP A 135 9.94 12.76 -10.59
C ASP A 135 9.73 13.79 -9.46
N PRO A 136 10.73 14.65 -9.17
CA PRO A 136 10.60 15.72 -8.18
C PRO A 136 9.40 16.65 -8.38
N GLN A 137 8.87 16.78 -9.60
CA GLN A 137 7.68 17.60 -9.85
C GLN A 137 6.42 17.05 -9.14
N HIS A 138 6.38 15.74 -8.85
CA HIS A 138 5.27 15.09 -8.16
C HIS A 138 5.56 14.87 -6.67
N ARG A 139 6.56 15.55 -6.11
CA ARG A 139 7.00 15.33 -4.72
C ARG A 139 5.88 15.50 -3.71
N LEU A 140 4.99 16.47 -3.90
CA LEU A 140 3.84 16.69 -3.02
C LEU A 140 2.97 15.43 -2.90
N PHE A 141 2.69 14.77 -4.02
CA PHE A 141 1.90 13.54 -4.03
C PHE A 141 2.63 12.40 -3.31
N PHE A 142 3.91 12.14 -3.62
CA PHE A 142 4.64 11.04 -2.99
C PHE A 142 4.93 11.27 -1.50
N ASP A 143 5.11 12.52 -1.07
CA ASP A 143 5.18 12.89 0.35
C ASP A 143 3.85 12.59 1.05
N TYR A 144 2.73 12.91 0.39
CA TYR A 144 1.40 12.57 0.88
C TYR A 144 1.18 11.06 0.97
N VAL A 145 1.61 10.28 -0.03
CA VAL A 145 1.46 8.82 -0.03
C VAL A 145 2.06 8.20 1.22
N ILE A 146 3.26 8.63 1.62
CA ILE A 146 3.93 8.15 2.83
C ILE A 146 3.20 8.64 4.07
N ALA A 147 2.88 9.94 4.15
CA ALA A 147 2.23 10.52 5.33
C ALA A 147 0.86 9.86 5.62
N GLN A 148 0.11 9.49 4.58
CA GLN A 148 -1.14 8.74 4.74
C GLN A 148 -0.88 7.36 5.39
N GLU A 149 0.18 6.67 4.98
CA GLU A 149 0.43 5.30 5.41
C GLU A 149 0.94 5.31 6.85
N GLU A 150 1.75 6.32 7.20
CA GLU A 150 2.19 6.58 8.56
C GLU A 150 1.01 6.85 9.50
N VAL A 151 0.04 7.70 9.11
CA VAL A 151 -1.14 7.94 9.97
C VAL A 151 -2.02 6.70 10.08
N GLN A 152 -2.16 5.89 9.02
CA GLN A 152 -2.91 4.62 9.06
C GLN A 152 -2.27 3.61 10.01
N LEU A 153 -0.94 3.52 9.97
CA LEU A 153 -0.15 2.69 10.88
C LEU A 153 -0.31 3.18 12.33
N ALA A 154 -0.08 4.48 12.57
CA ALA A 154 -0.19 5.07 13.91
C ALA A 154 -1.59 4.94 14.49
N ALA A 155 -2.63 5.17 13.67
CA ALA A 155 -4.02 4.99 14.05
C ALA A 155 -4.30 3.53 14.45
N SER A 156 -3.79 2.57 13.69
CA SER A 156 -3.98 1.15 14.00
C SER A 156 -3.22 0.71 15.24
N GLN A 157 -2.01 1.23 15.45
CA GLN A 157 -1.25 1.03 16.70
C GLN A 157 -2.00 1.62 17.91
N ALA A 158 -2.57 2.82 17.78
CA ALA A 158 -3.38 3.43 18.84
C ALA A 158 -4.62 2.57 19.18
N VAL A 159 -5.21 1.88 18.21
CA VAL A 159 -6.28 0.91 18.48
C VAL A 159 -5.76 -0.33 19.21
N VAL A 160 -4.58 -0.84 18.85
CA VAL A 160 -3.95 -1.99 19.53
C VAL A 160 -3.64 -1.66 20.99
N ASP A 161 -3.08 -0.47 21.23
CA ASP A 161 -2.60 -0.06 22.56
C ASP A 161 -3.71 0.57 23.44
N GLY A 162 -4.83 0.97 22.83
CA GLY A 162 -5.88 1.76 23.47
C GLY A 162 -7.28 1.42 22.98
N THR A 163 -7.99 2.43 22.50
CA THR A 163 -9.38 2.33 22.06
C THR A 163 -9.53 2.62 20.58
N TRP A 164 -10.65 2.16 20.00
CA TRP A 164 -11.03 2.54 18.63
C TRP A 164 -11.13 4.05 18.44
N GLN A 165 -11.48 4.80 19.49
CA GLN A 165 -11.54 6.26 19.43
C GLN A 165 -10.15 6.89 19.27
N ASP A 166 -9.13 6.36 19.96
CA ASP A 166 -7.76 6.90 19.88
C ASP A 166 -7.22 6.83 18.44
N GLY A 167 -7.47 5.72 17.74
CA GLY A 167 -7.14 5.60 16.33
C GLY A 167 -7.98 6.53 15.44
N ALA A 168 -9.27 6.70 15.75
CA ALA A 168 -10.16 7.58 14.99
C ALA A 168 -9.68 9.05 15.06
N ASP A 169 -9.27 9.49 16.24
CA ASP A 169 -8.81 10.86 16.49
C ASP A 169 -7.56 11.19 15.66
N LEU A 170 -6.62 10.24 15.53
CA LEU A 170 -5.43 10.41 14.69
C LEU A 170 -5.78 10.60 13.22
N ILE A 171 -6.69 9.78 12.68
CA ILE A 171 -7.14 9.92 11.28
C ILE A 171 -7.88 11.25 11.10
N GLN A 172 -8.78 11.60 12.02
CA GLN A 172 -9.54 12.86 11.96
C GLN A 172 -8.62 14.09 11.98
N ALA A 173 -7.56 14.06 12.79
CA ALA A 173 -6.57 15.14 12.85
C ALA A 173 -5.78 15.29 11.54
N PHE A 174 -5.64 14.21 10.76
CA PHE A 174 -4.96 14.22 9.46
C PHE A 174 -5.84 14.69 8.30
N LEU A 175 -7.16 14.52 8.36
CA LEU A 175 -8.07 14.88 7.25
C LEU A 175 -7.90 16.33 6.72
N PRO A 176 -7.65 17.37 7.54
CA PRO A 176 -7.38 18.72 7.04
C PRO A 176 -6.11 18.80 6.16
N GLN A 177 -5.06 18.05 6.49
CA GLN A 177 -3.85 17.97 5.68
C GLN A 177 -4.15 17.30 4.33
N ALA A 178 -4.87 16.18 4.33
CA ALA A 178 -5.28 15.51 3.09
C ALA A 178 -6.12 16.43 2.17
N ARG A 179 -7.07 17.19 2.74
CA ARG A 179 -7.81 18.20 1.99
C ARG A 179 -6.91 19.28 1.39
N THR A 180 -5.95 19.77 2.17
CA THR A 180 -4.98 20.78 1.70
C THR A 180 -4.15 20.26 0.52
N VAL A 181 -3.71 18.99 0.58
CA VAL A 181 -2.96 18.36 -0.52
C VAL A 181 -3.83 18.25 -1.78
N LEU A 182 -5.08 17.79 -1.63
CA LEU A 182 -6.03 17.72 -2.75
C LEU A 182 -6.22 19.09 -3.41
N GLU A 183 -6.42 20.14 -2.62
CA GLU A 183 -6.54 21.51 -3.12
C GLU A 183 -5.27 21.95 -3.86
N GLN A 184 -4.09 21.71 -3.31
CA GLN A 184 -2.82 22.10 -3.94
C GLN A 184 -2.54 21.37 -5.25
N LEU A 185 -2.87 20.08 -5.34
CA LEU A 185 -2.69 19.30 -6.56
C LEU A 185 -3.67 19.77 -7.65
N THR A 186 -4.93 19.99 -7.29
CA THR A 186 -5.99 20.35 -8.25
C THR A 186 -6.04 21.82 -8.65
N GLN A 187 -5.34 22.71 -7.92
CA GLN A 187 -5.28 24.15 -8.22
C GLN A 187 -4.03 24.58 -9.00
N SER A 188 -3.29 23.65 -9.59
CA SER A 188 -2.15 24.02 -10.46
C SER A 188 -2.64 24.92 -11.61
N PRO A 189 -2.01 26.08 -11.85
CA PRO A 189 -2.48 27.05 -12.82
C PRO A 189 -2.23 26.56 -14.25
N ASP A 190 -3.25 26.69 -15.10
CA ASP A 190 -3.14 26.62 -16.57
C ASP A 190 -2.02 27.52 -17.13
#